data_AF-A0AAD3TFT0-F1
#
_entry.id   AF-A0AAD3TFT0-F1
#
_cell.length_a   1.000
_cell.length_b   1.000
_cell.length_c   1.000
_cell.angle_alpha   90.00
_cell.angle_beta   90.00
_cell.angle_gamma   90.00
#
_symmetry.space_group_name_H-M   'P 1'
#
loop_
_entity.id
_entity.type
_entity.pdbx_description
1 polymer ?
#
loop_
_entity_poly.entity_id
_entity_poly.type
_entity_poly.pdbx_seq_one_letter_code
_entity_poly.pdbx_strand_id
1 'polypeptide(L)' 'MAGVMRFSALAPKTKNLLVAGGLTTFVFGVYFYTMRAVGGTDELQVAIDKFEELKDKRDAKEPNMKV' A
#
# COMPACT_ATOMS: atom_id res chain seq x y z
N MET A 1 7.29 8.21 34.24
CA MET A 1 6.93 9.61 33.89
C MET A 1 8.15 10.51 33.57
N ALA A 2 9.29 9.97 33.08
CA ALA A 2 10.48 10.80 32.79
C ALA A 2 10.40 11.57 31.46
N GLY A 3 9.67 11.05 30.46
CA GLY A 3 9.56 11.67 29.13
C GLY A 3 8.78 12.97 29.12
N VAL A 4 7.68 13.06 29.89
CA VAL A 4 6.85 14.27 29.98
C VAL A 4 7.62 15.42 30.63
N MET A 5 8.41 15.13 31.68
CA MET A 5 9.27 16.12 32.34
C MET A 5 10.39 16.65 31.43
N ARG A 6 10.90 15.82 30.51
CA ARG A 6 11.89 16.26 29.52
C ARG A 6 11.28 17.10 28.43
N PHE A 7 10.11 16.72 27.90
CA PHE A 7 9.40 17.52 26.91
C PHE A 7 9.02 18.90 27.46
N SER A 8 8.54 18.98 28.71
CA SER A 8 8.20 20.27 29.33
C SER A 8 9.41 21.19 29.56
N ALA A 9 10.63 20.64 29.70
CA ALA A 9 11.87 21.40 29.81
C ALA A 9 12.42 21.96 28.47
N LEU A 10 11.86 21.57 27.32
CA LEU A 10 12.30 22.07 26.00
C LEU A 10 11.80 23.50 25.74
N ALA A 11 12.61 24.27 24.99
CA ALA A 11 12.20 25.56 24.47
C ALA A 11 10.92 25.44 23.60
N PRO A 12 10.02 26.45 23.61
CA PRO A 12 8.74 26.39 22.90
C PRO A 12 8.86 26.06 21.40
N LYS A 13 9.89 26.60 20.72
CA LYS A 13 10.14 26.31 19.30
C LYS A 13 10.46 24.83 19.05
N THR A 14 11.24 24.20 19.94
CA THR A 14 11.60 22.79 19.82
C THR A 14 10.41 21.88 20.10
N LYS A 15 9.51 22.27 21.01
CA LYS A 15 8.23 21.57 21.23
C LYS A 15 7.38 21.59 19.96
N ASN A 16 7.24 22.76 19.33
CA ASN A 16 6.47 22.91 18.10
C ASN A 16 7.08 22.10 16.94
N LEU A 17 8.40 22.03 16.85
CA LEU A 17 9.10 21.23 15.84
C LEU A 17 8.88 19.73 16.05
N LEU A 18 8.95 19.25 17.30
CA LEU A 18 8.65 17.85 17.62
C LEU A 18 7.20 17.48 17.34
N VAL A 19 6.26 18.37 17.71
CA VAL A 19 4.83 18.15 17.45
C VAL A 19 4.53 18.17 15.96
N ALA A 20 5.03 19.17 15.24
CA ALA A 20 4.85 19.27 13.79
C ALA A 20 5.50 18.07 13.08
N GLY A 21 6.75 17.74 13.42
CA GLY A 21 7.46 16.59 12.86
C GLY A 21 6.73 15.28 13.13
N GLY A 22 6.31 15.03 14.38
CA GLY A 22 5.57 13.83 14.75
C GLY A 22 4.24 13.71 14.01
N LEU A 23 3.46 14.80 13.92
CA LEU A 23 2.19 14.82 13.19
C LEU A 23 2.41 14.57 11.69
N THR A 24 3.41 15.21 11.08
CA THR A 24 3.76 15.03 9.66
C THR A 24 4.20 13.60 9.38
N THR A 25 5.10 13.03 10.19
CA THR A 25 5.56 11.65 10.02
C THR A 25 4.44 10.64 10.24
N PHE A 26 3.55 10.88 11.19
CA PHE A 26 2.39 10.01 11.42
C PHE A 26 1.43 10.00 10.22
N VAL A 27 1.02 11.17 9.73
CA VAL A 27 0.12 11.29 8.57
C VAL A 27 0.78 10.69 7.32
N PHE A 28 2.05 11.00 7.07
CA PHE A 28 2.79 10.44 5.94
C PHE A 28 2.96 8.91 6.06
N GLY A 29 3.24 8.41 7.27
CA GLY A 29 3.38 6.99 7.54
C GLY A 29 2.09 6.22 7.31
N VAL A 30 0.93 6.74 7.74
CA VAL A 30 -0.38 6.14 7.47
C VAL A 30 -0.69 6.15 5.98
N TYR A 31 -0.48 7.27 5.29
CA TYR A 31 -0.70 7.39 3.85
C TYR A 31 0.19 6.43 3.04
N PHE A 32 1.46 6.33 3.39
CA PHE A 32 2.39 5.39 2.77
C PHE A 32 2.01 3.94 3.10
N TYR A 33 1.60 3.67 4.33
CA TYR A 33 1.19 2.33 4.74
C TYR A 33 -0.06 1.88 3.99
N THR A 34 -1.06 2.74 3.82
CA THR A 34 -2.25 2.38 3.05
C THR A 34 -1.89 2.14 1.59
N MET A 35 -1.08 2.98 0.96
CA MET A 35 -0.60 2.73 -0.40
C MET A 35 0.23 1.44 -0.55
N ARG A 36 0.98 1.06 0.48
CA ARG A 36 1.77 -0.18 0.50
C ARG A 36 0.95 -1.42 0.83
N ALA A 37 -0.06 -1.30 1.69
CA ALA A 37 -0.92 -2.39 2.14
C ALA A 37 -2.07 -2.67 1.17
N VAL A 38 -2.54 -1.65 0.45
CA VAL A 38 -3.47 -1.80 -0.69
C VAL A 38 -2.63 -2.14 -1.94
N GLY A 39 -1.82 -3.19 -1.82
CA GLY A 39 -0.86 -3.66 -2.82
C GLY A 39 -1.41 -3.56 -4.24
N GLY A 40 -0.50 -3.19 -5.15
CA GLY A 40 -0.78 -2.82 -6.53
C GLY A 40 -1.95 -3.56 -7.15
N THR A 41 -2.87 -2.78 -7.70
CA THR A 41 -4.01 -3.17 -8.53
C THR A 41 -3.66 -4.06 -9.74
N ASP A 42 -2.41 -4.51 -9.87
CA ASP A 42 -1.90 -5.39 -10.92
C ASP A 42 -2.31 -6.86 -10.71
N GLU A 43 -2.76 -7.27 -9.53
CA GLU A 43 -3.20 -8.66 -9.32
C GLU A 43 -4.48 -8.99 -10.10
N LEU A 44 -5.37 -8.01 -10.31
CA LEU A 44 -6.62 -8.23 -11.05
C LEU A 44 -6.36 -8.35 -12.56
N GLN A 45 -5.47 -7.54 -13.12
CA GLN A 45 -5.14 -7.61 -14.55
C GLN A 45 -4.25 -8.80 -14.86
N VAL A 46 -3.29 -9.15 -13.99
CA VAL A 46 -2.49 -10.39 -14.13
C VAL A 46 -3.38 -11.64 -14.04
N ALA A 47 -4.46 -11.61 -13.25
CA ALA A 47 -5.43 -12.70 -13.22
C ALA A 47 -6.25 -12.79 -14.52
N ILE A 48 -6.59 -11.65 -15.13
CA ILE A 48 -7.31 -11.61 -16.41
C ILE A 48 -6.41 -12.07 -17.56
N ASP A 49 -5.17 -11.59 -17.66
CA ASP A 49 -4.21 -12.02 -18.68
C ASP A 49 -3.92 -13.52 -18.59
N LYS A 50 -3.77 -14.05 -17.37
CA LYS A 50 -3.61 -15.51 -17.16
C LYS A 50 -4.86 -16.29 -17.54
N PHE A 51 -6.06 -15.72 -17.37
CA PHE A 51 -7.30 -16.37 -17.78
C PHE A 51 -7.46 -16.38 -19.31
N GLU A 52 -7.17 -15.27 -19.99
CA GLU A 52 -7.23 -15.19 -21.45
C GLU A 52 -6.20 -16.12 -22.12
N GLU A 53 -4.96 -16.17 -21.62
CA GLU A 53 -3.96 -17.13 -22.13
C GLU A 53 -4.40 -18.59 -21.99
N LEU A 54 -5.10 -18.93 -20.90
CA LEU A 54 -5.59 -20.29 -20.67
C LEU A 54 -6.80 -20.62 -21.56
N LYS A 55 -7.62 -19.62 -21.91
CA LYS A 55 -8.74 -19.79 -22.83
C LYS A 55 -8.24 -20.05 -24.26
N ASP A 56 -7.32 -19.25 -24.75
CA ASP A 56 -6.75 -19.41 -26.10
C ASP A 56 -6.05 -20.76 -26.28
N LYS A 57 -5.35 -21.25 -25.24
CA LYS A 57 -4.71 -22.57 -25.24
C LYS A 57 -5.71 -23.74 -25.19
N ARG A 58 -6.90 -23.56 -24.59
CA ARG A 58 -7.97 -24.58 -24.61
C ARG A 58 -8.68 -24.61 -25.97
N ASP A 59 -9.02 -23.44 -26.50
CA ASP A 59 -9.69 -23.32 -27.80
C ASP A 59 -8.80 -23.83 -28.95
N ALA A 60 -7.48 -23.69 -28.83
CA ALA A 60 -6.52 -24.29 -29.77
C ALA A 60 -6.34 -25.82 -29.62
N LYS A 61 -6.72 -26.41 -28.49
CA LYS A 61 -6.55 -27.85 -28.20
C LYS A 61 -7.79 -28.70 -28.50
N GLU A 62 -8.95 -28.08 -28.70
CA GLU A 62 -10.13 -28.74 -29.28
C GLU A 62 -10.40 -28.27 -30.71
N PRO A 63 -9.61 -28.71 -31.70
CA PRO A 63 -10.06 -28.64 -33.08
C PRO A 63 -11.16 -29.69 -33.24
N ASN A 64 -12.41 -29.22 -33.30
CA ASN A 64 -13.54 -29.91 -33.91
C ASN A 64 -14.17 -31.07 -33.13
N MET A 65 -15.22 -30.78 -32.37
CA MET A 65 -16.40 -31.66 -32.33
C MET A 65 -17.62 -30.89 -32.84
N LYS A 66 -17.71 -30.76 -34.16
CA LYS A 66 -19.00 -30.56 -34.83
C LYS A 66 -19.82 -31.84 -34.66
N VAL A 67 -20.99 -31.73 -34.04
CA VAL A 67 -22.12 -32.64 -34.25
C VAL A 67 -23.33 -31.79 -34.59
#